data_AF-A0A1H7PJ62-F1
#
_entry.id   AF-A0A1H7PJ62-F1
#
_cell.length_a   1.000
_cell.length_b   1.000
_cell.length_c   1.000
_cell.angle_alpha   90.00
_cell.angle_beta   90.00
_cell.angle_gamma   90.00
#
_symmetry.space_group_name_H-M   'P 1'
#
loop_
_entity.id
_entity.type
_entity.pdbx_description
1 polymer ?
#
loop_
_entity_poly.entity_id
_entity_poly.type
_entity_poly.pdbx_seq_one_letter_code
_entity_poly.pdbx_strand_id
1 'polypeptide(L)'
;MTNIRHNFNGLADWRLPDVQEPVKAPAATPTSKKPKPFSLRLSFDERARLEQDASGMALGAYIRDRLFGEDAAPRKTRGHFPVKDYAALGRVLAALGQSRLSSNLNQLAKAVNTGSLPVTPETEGDLRQACKDVQAMRRDLLIALGLHETGSGSKAGWDLKP
;
A
#
# COMPACT_ATOMS: atom_id res chain seq x y z
N MET A 1 -11.76 -38.26 -38.15
CA MET A 1 -11.01 -37.69 -37.02
C MET A 1 -9.76 -37.02 -37.58
N THR A 2 -9.84 -35.73 -37.88
CA THR A 2 -8.75 -34.97 -38.51
C THR A 2 -8.13 -34.09 -37.42
N ASN A 3 -6.90 -34.42 -37.00
CA ASN A 3 -6.19 -33.69 -35.96
C ASN A 3 -5.65 -32.37 -36.53
N ILE A 4 -6.30 -31.26 -36.22
CA ILE A 4 -5.76 -29.91 -36.47
C ILE A 4 -4.72 -29.64 -35.39
N ARG A 5 -3.43 -29.71 -35.77
CA ARG A 5 -2.34 -29.24 -34.92
C ARG A 5 -2.26 -27.72 -35.02
N HIS A 6 -2.67 -27.02 -33.96
CA HIS A 6 -2.43 -25.59 -33.84
C HIS A 6 -0.94 -25.35 -33.57
N ASN A 7 -0.23 -24.81 -34.55
CA ASN A 7 1.14 -24.36 -34.40
C ASN A 7 1.12 -22.89 -33.96
N PHE A 8 1.43 -22.63 -32.69
CA PHE A 8 1.43 -21.29 -32.09
C PHE A 8 2.79 -20.58 -32.15
N ASN A 9 3.81 -21.19 -32.78
CA ASN A 9 5.17 -20.64 -32.80
C ASN A 9 5.33 -19.36 -33.65
N GLY A 10 4.30 -18.94 -34.41
CA GLY A 10 4.30 -17.70 -35.20
C GLY A 10 3.78 -16.46 -34.47
N LEU A 11 3.31 -16.58 -33.23
CA LEU A 11 2.81 -15.43 -32.45
C LEU A 11 3.93 -14.54 -31.87
N ALA A 12 5.17 -15.01 -31.87
CA ALA A 12 6.31 -14.25 -31.35
C ALA A 12 6.80 -13.15 -32.30
N ASP A 13 6.54 -13.27 -33.61
CA ASP A 13 7.02 -12.34 -34.64
C ASP A 13 5.96 -11.29 -35.08
N TRP A 14 4.79 -11.28 -34.44
CA TRP A 14 3.80 -10.22 -34.66
C TRP A 14 4.29 -8.90 -34.03
N ARG A 15 4.71 -7.95 -34.87
CA ARG A 15 4.86 -6.53 -34.53
C ARG A 15 3.70 -5.74 -35.13
N LEU A 16 2.98 -4.97 -34.30
CA LEU A 16 2.05 -3.97 -34.79
C LEU A 16 2.80 -2.96 -35.67
N PRO A 17 2.35 -2.67 -36.91
CA PRO A 17 2.87 -1.52 -37.64
C PRO A 17 2.46 -0.24 -36.88
N ASP A 18 3.41 0.67 -36.72
CA ASP A 18 3.26 2.02 -36.11
C ASP A 18 3.09 2.13 -34.59
N VAL A 19 3.62 1.20 -33.79
CA VAL A 19 3.89 1.49 -32.37
C VAL A 19 5.33 1.95 -32.22
N GLN A 20 5.56 3.27 -32.21
CA GLN A 20 6.83 3.82 -31.73
C GLN A 20 7.04 3.35 -30.29
N GLU A 21 8.10 2.58 -30.04
CA GLU A 21 8.50 2.24 -28.67
C GLU A 21 8.64 3.55 -27.88
N PRO A 22 8.06 3.65 -26.68
CA PRO A 22 8.12 4.89 -25.92
C PRO A 22 9.58 5.18 -25.60
N VAL A 23 10.11 6.24 -26.22
CA VAL A 23 11.46 6.73 -25.94
C VAL A 23 11.52 7.03 -24.45
N LYS A 24 12.28 6.23 -23.71
CA LYS A 24 12.49 6.41 -22.28
C LYS A 24 13.13 7.78 -22.07
N ALA A 25 12.33 8.75 -21.64
CA ALA A 25 12.80 10.07 -21.28
C ALA A 25 13.99 9.92 -20.29
N PRO A 26 15.08 10.69 -20.47
CA PRO A 26 16.22 10.61 -19.56
C PRO A 26 15.73 10.91 -18.15
N ALA A 27 16.09 10.04 -17.21
CA ALA A 27 15.73 10.20 -15.81
C ALA A 27 16.18 11.58 -15.34
N ALA A 28 15.22 12.47 -15.07
CA ALA A 28 15.50 13.76 -14.48
C ALA A 28 16.24 13.52 -13.16
N THR A 29 17.50 13.94 -13.08
CA THR A 29 18.26 13.92 -11.84
C THR A 29 17.57 14.87 -10.86
N PRO A 30 17.15 14.40 -9.68
CA PRO A 30 16.57 15.31 -8.68
C PRO A 30 17.68 16.22 -8.18
N THR A 31 17.74 17.45 -8.70
CA THR A 31 18.63 18.52 -8.24
C THR A 31 18.11 19.12 -6.94
N SER A 32 17.90 18.31 -5.91
CA SER A 32 17.66 18.86 -4.58
C SER A 32 18.97 19.43 -4.06
N LYS A 33 19.10 20.76 -4.05
CA LYS A 33 20.22 21.52 -3.47
C LYS A 33 20.21 21.42 -1.93
N LYS A 34 20.23 20.20 -1.38
CA LYS A 34 20.42 20.02 0.05
C LYS A 34 21.89 20.29 0.37
N PRO A 35 22.20 21.08 1.40
CA PRO A 35 23.58 21.21 1.86
C PRO A 35 24.13 19.82 2.19
N LYS A 36 25.39 19.57 1.83
CA LYS A 36 26.05 18.29 2.13
C LYS A 36 26.08 18.08 3.65
N PRO A 37 25.94 16.85 4.15
CA PRO A 37 26.07 16.57 5.57
C PRO A 37 27.41 17.06 6.13
N PHE A 38 27.38 17.63 7.34
CA PHE A 38 28.59 18.01 8.07
C PHE A 38 29.25 16.75 8.67
N SER A 39 30.53 16.52 8.38
CA SER A 39 31.33 15.46 8.98
C SER A 39 32.15 16.00 10.15
N LEU A 40 31.96 15.41 11.32
CA LEU A 40 32.71 15.73 12.53
C LEU A 40 33.61 14.53 12.89
N ARG A 41 34.92 14.77 13.05
CA ARG A 41 35.84 13.76 13.59
C ARG A 41 35.74 13.77 15.11
N LEU A 42 35.56 12.59 15.69
CA LEU A 42 35.52 12.38 17.13
C LEU A 42 36.56 11.33 17.50
N SER A 43 37.29 11.56 18.58
CA SER A 43 38.06 10.52 19.25
C SER A 43 37.11 9.49 19.87
N PHE A 44 37.66 8.33 20.26
CA PHE A 44 36.89 7.26 20.89
C PHE A 44 36.19 7.76 22.17
N ASP A 45 36.93 8.49 23.01
CA ASP A 45 36.42 8.98 24.29
C ASP A 45 35.32 10.04 24.10
N GLU A 46 35.48 10.94 23.15
CA GLU A 46 34.46 11.95 22.83
C GLU A 46 33.18 11.31 22.31
N ARG A 47 33.32 10.29 21.45
CA ARG A 47 32.16 9.54 20.93
C ARG A 47 31.45 8.78 22.03
N ALA A 48 32.18 8.11 22.92
CA ALA A 48 31.60 7.35 24.02
C ALA A 48 30.80 8.25 24.97
N ARG A 49 31.32 9.44 25.29
CA ARG A 49 30.61 10.46 26.09
C ARG A 49 29.32 10.91 25.40
N LEU A 50 29.37 11.19 24.11
CA LEU A 50 28.17 11.58 23.34
C LEU A 50 27.13 10.47 23.26
N GLU A 51 27.54 9.21 23.14
CA GLU A 51 26.62 8.06 23.13
C GLU A 51 25.98 7.83 24.51
N GLN A 52 26.73 8.04 25.59
CA GLN A 52 26.20 7.99 26.95
C GLN A 52 25.19 9.11 27.21
N ASP A 53 25.54 10.35 26.87
CA ASP A 53 24.67 11.51 27.06
C ASP A 53 23.41 11.46 26.18
N ALA A 54 23.50 10.86 24.99
CA ALA A 54 22.37 10.73 24.07
C ALA A 54 21.25 9.82 24.62
N SER A 55 21.53 9.01 25.65
CA SER A 55 20.54 8.22 26.40
C SER A 55 19.50 7.49 25.52
N GLY A 56 19.96 6.87 24.41
CA GLY A 56 19.10 6.14 23.47
C GLY A 56 18.57 6.94 22.27
N MET A 57 18.80 8.25 22.20
CA MET A 57 18.58 9.06 21.00
C MET A 57 19.67 8.78 19.96
N ALA A 58 19.35 8.88 18.67
CA ALA A 58 20.36 8.84 17.62
C ALA A 58 21.36 9.98 17.81
N LEU A 59 22.67 9.67 17.76
CA LEU A 59 23.75 10.63 18.04
C LEU A 59 23.65 11.93 17.22
N GLY A 60 23.29 11.85 15.94
CA GLY A 60 23.08 13.04 15.10
C GLY A 60 21.82 13.86 15.42
N ALA A 61 20.83 13.28 16.12
CA ALA A 61 19.71 14.03 16.68
C ALA A 61 20.12 14.70 18.00
N TYR A 62 20.83 14.00 18.87
CA TYR A 62 21.36 14.56 20.12
C TYR A 62 22.32 15.74 19.89
N ILE A 63 23.27 15.60 18.96
CA ILE A 63 24.18 16.70 18.59
C ILE A 63 23.39 17.91 18.06
N ARG A 64 22.32 17.69 17.29
CA ARG A 64 21.51 18.79 16.75
C ARG A 64 20.69 19.47 17.83
N ASP A 65 20.11 18.69 18.74
CA ASP A 65 19.37 19.17 19.90
C ASP A 65 20.26 20.05 20.80
N ARG A 66 21.50 19.62 21.05
CA ARG A 66 22.49 20.43 21.78
C ARG A 66 22.91 21.71 21.05
N LEU A 67 22.97 21.71 19.72
CA LEU A 67 23.43 22.86 18.93
C LEU A 67 22.33 23.88 18.62
N PHE A 68 21.09 23.43 18.43
CA PHE A 68 19.98 24.28 17.97
C PHE A 68 18.82 24.34 18.97
N GLY A 69 18.86 23.56 20.06
CA GLY A 69 17.87 23.61 21.15
C GLY A 69 16.43 23.48 20.67
N GLU A 70 15.55 24.29 21.23
CA GLU A 70 14.12 24.35 20.89
C GLU A 70 13.85 24.88 19.46
N ASP A 71 14.83 25.54 18.84
CA ASP A 71 14.74 26.04 17.45
C ASP A 71 15.10 24.97 16.40
N ALA A 72 15.48 23.76 16.84
CA ALA A 72 15.76 22.65 15.95
C ALA A 72 14.47 22.18 15.25
N ALA A 73 14.28 22.57 13.98
CA ALA A 73 13.14 22.11 13.19
C ALA A 73 13.01 20.58 13.25
N PRO A 74 11.84 20.03 13.66
CA PRO A 74 11.65 18.60 13.79
C PRO A 74 11.97 17.91 12.47
N ARG A 75 12.84 16.89 12.51
CA ARG A 75 13.10 16.08 11.33
C ARG A 75 11.76 15.47 10.91
N LYS A 76 11.37 15.65 9.65
CA LYS A 76 10.32 14.82 9.04
C LYS A 76 10.79 13.38 9.11
N THR A 77 10.43 12.68 10.18
CA THR A 77 10.53 11.24 10.24
C THR A 77 9.58 10.72 9.18
N ARG A 78 10.04 9.75 8.38
CA ARG A 78 9.11 8.98 7.56
C ARG A 78 8.22 8.30 8.60
N GLY A 79 6.97 8.76 8.73
CA GLY A 79 6.07 8.34 9.81
C GLY A 79 6.18 6.83 10.00
N HIS A 80 6.53 6.41 11.22
CA HIS A 80 6.52 5.00 11.56
C HIS A 80 5.03 4.63 11.71
N PHE A 81 4.33 4.50 10.58
CA PHE A 81 3.04 3.85 10.55
C PHE A 81 3.23 2.43 11.09
N PRO A 82 2.34 1.93 11.96
CA PRO A 82 2.55 0.68 12.67
C PRO A 82 2.77 -0.47 11.68
N VAL A 83 4.02 -0.90 11.57
CA VAL A 83 4.50 -2.01 10.72
C VAL A 83 3.80 -3.34 11.08
N LYS A 84 3.20 -3.42 12.28
CA LYS A 84 2.45 -4.59 12.76
C LYS A 84 1.09 -4.76 12.07
N ASP A 85 0.42 -3.67 11.68
CA ASP A 85 -0.95 -3.76 11.14
C ASP A 85 -0.97 -4.20 9.69
N TYR A 86 0.03 -3.84 8.87
CA TYR A 86 0.12 -4.28 7.47
C TYR A 86 0.23 -5.80 7.32
N ALA A 87 0.93 -6.48 8.23
CA ALA A 87 1.05 -7.94 8.19
C ALA A 87 -0.28 -8.62 8.57
N ALA A 88 -1.00 -8.09 9.55
CA ALA A 88 -2.32 -8.59 9.93
C ALA A 88 -3.36 -8.33 8.82
N LEU A 89 -3.38 -7.13 8.26
CA LEU A 89 -4.20 -6.76 7.10
C LEU A 89 -3.88 -7.60 5.86
N GLY A 90 -2.59 -7.84 5.58
CA GLY A 90 -2.16 -8.71 4.50
C GLY A 90 -2.67 -10.15 4.65
N ARG A 91 -2.69 -10.69 5.87
CA ARG A 91 -3.29 -12.01 6.16
C ARG A 91 -4.79 -12.02 5.94
N VAL A 92 -5.51 -10.98 6.36
CA VAL A 92 -6.96 -10.86 6.14
C VAL A 92 -7.27 -10.80 4.65
N LEU A 93 -6.54 -9.98 3.88
CA LEU A 93 -6.71 -9.89 2.43
C LEU A 93 -6.37 -11.21 1.71
N ALA A 94 -5.31 -11.90 2.13
CA ALA A 94 -4.95 -13.19 1.58
C ALA A 94 -6.04 -14.25 1.86
N ALA A 95 -6.55 -14.31 3.10
CA ALA A 95 -7.65 -15.20 3.46
C ALA A 95 -8.92 -14.89 2.66
N LEU A 96 -9.22 -13.61 2.44
CA LEU A 96 -10.33 -13.17 1.61
C LEU A 96 -10.15 -13.58 0.14
N GLY A 97 -8.94 -13.45 -0.42
CA GLY A 97 -8.63 -13.97 -1.76
C GLY A 97 -8.78 -15.48 -1.88
N GLN A 98 -8.45 -16.24 -0.84
CA GLN A 98 -8.58 -17.71 -0.79
C GLN A 98 -10.02 -18.20 -0.56
N SER A 99 -10.94 -17.33 -0.13
CA SER A 99 -12.32 -17.71 0.22
C SER A 99 -13.21 -18.06 -0.99
N ARG A 100 -12.70 -17.94 -2.22
CA ARG A 100 -13.38 -18.33 -3.48
C ARG A 100 -14.77 -17.71 -3.67
N LEU A 101 -15.00 -16.50 -3.15
CA LEU A 101 -16.31 -15.80 -3.21
C LEU A 101 -16.92 -15.74 -4.61
N SER A 102 -16.12 -15.48 -5.65
CA SER A 102 -16.61 -15.43 -7.03
C SER A 102 -17.18 -16.77 -7.50
N SER A 103 -16.57 -17.88 -7.09
CA SER A 103 -17.06 -19.23 -7.41
C SER A 103 -18.39 -19.51 -6.70
N ASN A 104 -18.50 -19.13 -5.43
CA ASN A 104 -19.70 -19.31 -4.64
C ASN A 104 -20.86 -18.43 -5.16
N LEU A 105 -20.59 -17.17 -5.53
CA LEU A 105 -21.56 -16.30 -6.18
C LEU A 105 -22.05 -16.87 -7.51
N ASN A 106 -21.16 -17.47 -8.30
CA ASN A 106 -21.54 -18.12 -9.54
C ASN A 106 -22.42 -19.37 -9.30
N GLN A 107 -22.18 -20.12 -8.22
CA GLN A 107 -23.04 -21.24 -7.82
C GLN A 107 -24.43 -20.77 -7.39
N LEU A 108 -24.53 -19.68 -6.63
CA LEU A 108 -25.80 -19.07 -6.27
C LEU A 108 -26.55 -18.58 -7.50
N ALA A 109 -25.89 -17.84 -8.40
CA ALA A 109 -26.50 -17.39 -9.66
C ALA A 109 -27.01 -18.56 -10.50
N LYS A 110 -26.24 -19.65 -10.59
CA LYS A 110 -26.66 -20.86 -11.28
C LYS A 110 -27.88 -21.50 -10.60
N ALA A 111 -27.89 -21.62 -9.28
CA ALA A 111 -29.00 -22.22 -8.53
C ALA A 111 -30.30 -21.40 -8.65
N VAL A 112 -30.19 -20.06 -8.70
CA VAL A 112 -31.33 -19.16 -9.00
C VAL A 112 -31.83 -19.39 -10.42
N ASN A 113 -30.93 -19.39 -11.42
CA ASN A 113 -31.31 -19.58 -12.83
C ASN A 113 -31.91 -20.96 -13.11
N THR A 114 -31.48 -22.00 -12.39
CA THR A 114 -32.05 -23.35 -12.52
C THR A 114 -33.29 -23.56 -11.65
N GLY A 115 -33.75 -22.54 -10.92
CA GLY A 115 -34.89 -22.62 -10.01
C GLY A 115 -34.67 -23.51 -8.78
N SER A 116 -33.43 -23.93 -8.52
CA SER A 116 -33.06 -24.80 -7.39
C SER A 116 -32.88 -24.02 -6.09
N LEU A 117 -32.73 -22.69 -6.17
CA LEU A 117 -32.71 -21.79 -5.02
C LEU A 117 -33.98 -20.91 -5.08
N PRO A 118 -34.98 -21.14 -4.20
CA PRO A 118 -36.14 -20.27 -4.12
C PRO A 118 -35.72 -18.92 -3.54
N VAL A 119 -35.77 -17.87 -4.36
CA VAL A 119 -35.49 -16.49 -3.93
C VAL A 119 -36.79 -15.91 -3.38
N THR A 120 -36.96 -15.99 -2.07
CA THR A 120 -38.04 -15.31 -1.36
C THR A 120 -37.65 -13.85 -1.07
N PRO A 121 -38.62 -12.95 -0.82
CA PRO A 121 -38.31 -11.57 -0.43
C PRO A 121 -37.40 -11.45 0.79
N GLU A 122 -37.49 -12.40 1.73
CA GLU A 122 -36.62 -12.48 2.91
C GLU A 122 -35.18 -12.81 2.49
N THR A 123 -34.96 -13.86 1.68
CA THR A 123 -33.63 -14.23 1.19
C THR A 123 -32.99 -13.14 0.31
N GLU A 124 -33.81 -12.41 -0.46
CA GLU A 124 -33.33 -11.26 -1.23
C GLU A 124 -32.89 -10.11 -0.30
N GLY A 125 -33.63 -9.88 0.79
CA GLY A 125 -33.26 -8.94 1.85
C GLY A 125 -31.91 -9.29 2.48
N ASP A 126 -31.73 -10.54 2.87
CA ASP A 126 -30.49 -11.05 3.47
C ASP A 126 -29.29 -10.91 2.53
N LEU A 127 -29.46 -11.22 1.24
CA LEU A 127 -28.41 -11.06 0.24
C LEU A 127 -28.01 -9.59 0.05
N ARG A 128 -28.98 -8.68 0.01
CA ARG A 128 -28.70 -7.23 -0.08
C ARG A 128 -27.99 -6.73 1.17
N GLN A 129 -28.36 -7.21 2.36
CA GLN A 129 -27.71 -6.84 3.60
C GLN A 129 -26.27 -7.35 3.63
N ALA A 130 -26.03 -8.61 3.28
CA ALA A 130 -24.69 -9.18 3.17
C ALA A 130 -23.79 -8.38 2.20
N CYS A 131 -24.33 -7.94 1.05
CA CYS A 131 -23.60 -7.08 0.11
C CYS A 131 -23.20 -5.72 0.73
N LYS A 132 -24.08 -5.12 1.53
CA LYS A 132 -23.77 -3.86 2.25
C LYS A 132 -22.67 -4.06 3.28
N ASP A 133 -22.73 -5.15 4.04
CA ASP A 133 -21.76 -5.47 5.08
C ASP A 133 -20.37 -5.72 4.48
N VAL A 134 -20.30 -6.42 3.34
CA VAL A 134 -19.04 -6.62 2.58
C VAL A 134 -18.46 -5.30 2.08
N GLN A 135 -19.30 -4.39 1.59
CA GLN A 135 -18.83 -3.06 1.19
C GLN A 135 -18.32 -2.23 2.38
N ALA A 136 -18.97 -2.34 3.55
CA ALA A 136 -18.51 -1.69 4.77
C ALA A 136 -17.14 -2.23 5.21
N MET A 137 -16.99 -3.55 5.30
CA MET A 137 -15.70 -4.18 5.59
C MET A 137 -14.61 -3.76 4.60
N ARG A 138 -14.92 -3.68 3.29
CA ARG A 138 -13.96 -3.20 2.30
C ARG A 138 -13.52 -1.76 2.57
N ARG A 139 -14.46 -0.86 2.88
CA ARG A 139 -14.13 0.55 3.20
C ARG A 139 -13.23 0.62 4.43
N ASP A 140 -13.60 -0.06 5.51
CA ASP A 140 -12.84 -0.04 6.76
C ASP A 140 -11.41 -0.56 6.56
N LEU A 141 -11.25 -1.62 5.76
CA LEU A 141 -9.93 -2.14 5.39
C LEU A 141 -9.11 -1.14 4.56
N LEU A 142 -9.73 -0.43 3.60
CA LEU A 142 -9.03 0.59 2.80
C LEU A 142 -8.64 1.81 3.63
N ILE A 143 -9.48 2.23 4.57
CA ILE A 143 -9.18 3.31 5.53
C ILE A 143 -8.00 2.88 6.41
N ALA A 144 -8.05 1.67 6.97
CA ALA A 144 -6.98 1.13 7.80
C ALA A 144 -5.64 1.01 7.05
N LEU A 145 -5.67 0.77 5.74
CA LEU A 145 -4.49 0.73 4.88
C LEU A 145 -3.99 2.12 4.45
N GLY A 146 -4.74 3.18 4.71
CA GLY A 146 -4.43 4.55 4.28
C GLY A 146 -4.60 4.77 2.78
N LEU A 147 -5.47 3.99 2.12
CA LEU A 147 -5.66 3.98 0.66
C LEU A 147 -6.84 4.86 0.17
N HIS A 148 -7.38 5.75 1.01
CA HIS A 148 -8.50 6.60 0.58
C HIS A 148 -8.07 7.79 -0.29
N GLU A 149 -8.46 7.63 -1.56
CA GLU A 149 -8.72 8.56 -2.66
C GLU A 149 -7.58 9.42 -3.20
N THR A 150 -7.07 8.92 -4.32
CA THR A 150 -6.57 9.67 -5.47
C THR A 150 -7.52 10.80 -5.85
N GLY A 151 -7.33 11.95 -5.24
CA GLY A 151 -7.82 13.25 -5.70
C GLY A 151 -6.83 14.30 -5.24
N SER A 152 -5.91 14.68 -6.14
CA SER A 152 -5.12 15.91 -6.14
C SER A 152 -4.66 16.46 -4.78
N GLY A 153 -3.34 16.44 -4.57
CA GLY A 153 -2.70 16.84 -3.31
C GLY A 153 -3.34 18.04 -2.60
N SER A 154 -3.72 17.85 -1.35
CA SER A 154 -3.79 18.93 -0.38
C SER A 154 -3.64 18.37 1.04
N LYS A 155 -2.93 19.14 1.85
CA LYS A 155 -2.67 18.94 3.26
C LYS A 155 -3.99 18.96 4.04
N ALA A 156 -4.18 18.02 4.98
CA ALA A 156 -4.74 18.28 6.31
C ALA A 156 -4.70 16.99 7.12
N GLY A 157 -4.24 17.08 8.36
CA GLY A 157 -4.17 15.96 9.30
C GLY A 157 -5.55 15.43 9.65
N TRP A 158 -5.61 14.15 9.99
CA TRP A 158 -6.82 13.52 10.49
C TRP A 158 -6.79 13.57 12.01
N ASP A 159 -7.66 14.42 12.56
CA ASP A 159 -8.07 14.40 13.96
C ASP A 159 -9.18 13.36 14.07
N LEU A 160 -8.88 12.20 14.65
CA LEU A 160 -9.84 11.15 14.93
C LEU A 160 -10.04 11.09 16.44
N LYS A 161 -11.17 11.65 16.91
CA LYS A 161 -11.76 11.35 18.22
C LYS A 161 -12.98 10.45 18.03
N PRO A 162 -13.33 9.66 19.07
CA PRO A 162 -14.25 8.52 18.98
C PRO A 162 -15.66 8.90 18.55
#